data_AF-A0A5C5W776-F1
#
_entry.id   AF-A0A5C5W776-F1
#
_cell.length_a   1.000
_cell.length_b   1.000
_cell.length_c   1.000
_cell.angle_alpha   90.00
_cell.angle_beta   90.00
_cell.angle_gamma   90.00
#
_symmetry.space_group_name_H-M   'P 1'
#
loop_
_entity.id
_entity.type
_entity.pdbx_description
1 polymer ?
#
loop_
_entity_poly.entity_id
_entity_poly.type
_entity_poly.pdbx_seq_one_letter_code
_entity_poly.pdbx_strand_id
1 'polypeptide(L)'
;MSETHATTNARVAEPGIEAEGLDTPAIVMWTFVSVVAVVSVMLAAAALFYQVERKFEAERLIAPKYTDSEAVVTEQRGLLAGYGKPASEGKPYRIPIEEAKKLVLRDLRAQ
;
A
#
# COMPACT_ATOMS: atom_id res chain seq x y z
N MET A 1 -59.16 -34.34 -39.17
CA MET A 1 -58.91 -32.97 -39.65
C MET A 1 -58.71 -32.09 -38.44
N SER A 2 -57.47 -31.68 -38.24
CA SER A 2 -57.02 -30.76 -37.19
C SER A 2 -57.48 -29.34 -37.49
N GLU A 3 -57.67 -28.53 -36.43
CA GLU A 3 -57.29 -27.11 -36.31
C GLU A 3 -57.85 -26.57 -34.98
N THR A 4 -57.11 -26.68 -33.88
CA THR A 4 -56.22 -25.63 -33.30
C THR A 4 -56.96 -24.36 -32.88
N HIS A 5 -57.56 -24.38 -31.68
CA HIS A 5 -57.91 -23.16 -30.95
C HIS A 5 -56.65 -22.58 -30.29
N ALA A 6 -55.96 -21.67 -30.97
CA ALA A 6 -54.96 -20.81 -30.37
C ALA A 6 -55.62 -19.49 -29.96
N THR A 7 -56.05 -19.40 -28.70
CA THR A 7 -56.42 -18.12 -28.07
C THR A 7 -55.14 -17.36 -27.71
N THR A 8 -54.60 -16.63 -28.67
CA THR A 8 -53.60 -15.60 -28.40
C THR A 8 -54.29 -14.45 -27.69
N ASN A 9 -54.16 -14.40 -26.36
CA ASN A 9 -54.50 -13.24 -25.55
C ASN A 9 -53.58 -12.07 -25.91
N ALA A 10 -53.97 -11.29 -26.92
CA ALA A 10 -53.38 -10.00 -27.19
C ALA A 10 -53.71 -9.06 -26.02
N ARG A 11 -52.71 -8.72 -25.21
CA ARG A 11 -52.82 -7.60 -24.26
C ARG A 11 -53.17 -6.35 -25.06
N VAL A 12 -54.33 -5.78 -24.77
CA VAL A 12 -54.77 -4.49 -25.27
C VAL A 12 -53.77 -3.44 -24.79
N ALA A 13 -53.06 -2.80 -25.71
CA ALA A 13 -52.23 -1.63 -25.43
C ALA A 13 -53.15 -0.41 -25.26
N GLU A 14 -53.03 0.31 -24.16
CA GLU A 14 -53.77 1.54 -23.90
C GLU A 14 -53.30 2.66 -24.87
N PRO A 15 -54.21 3.39 -25.54
CA PRO A 15 -53.82 4.43 -26.47
C PRO A 15 -53.48 5.70 -25.68
N GLY A 16 -52.21 6.10 -25.71
CA GLY A 16 -51.76 7.35 -25.08
C GLY A 16 -50.32 7.36 -24.60
N ILE A 17 -49.66 6.20 -24.55
CA ILE A 17 -48.21 6.12 -24.38
C ILE A 17 -47.67 5.67 -25.73
N GLU A 18 -47.18 6.64 -26.51
CA GLU A 18 -46.26 6.29 -27.60
C GLU A 18 -45.16 5.46 -26.94
N ALA A 19 -44.97 4.23 -27.37
CA ALA A 19 -43.80 3.47 -26.98
C ALA A 19 -42.61 4.27 -27.53
N GLU A 20 -42.02 5.13 -26.69
CA GLU A 20 -40.82 5.89 -27.02
C GLU A 20 -39.83 4.87 -27.58
N GLY A 21 -39.65 4.91 -28.91
CA GLY A 21 -38.80 3.97 -29.60
C GLY A 21 -37.44 4.03 -28.95
N LEU A 22 -36.91 2.89 -28.51
CA LEU A 22 -35.63 2.83 -27.84
C LEU A 22 -34.57 3.43 -28.78
N ASP A 23 -34.08 4.63 -28.46
CA ASP A 23 -33.06 5.33 -29.22
C ASP A 23 -31.71 4.64 -29.02
N THR A 24 -31.59 3.51 -29.70
CA THR A 24 -30.45 2.60 -29.68
C THR A 24 -29.13 3.33 -30.01
N PRO A 25 -29.04 4.20 -31.04
CA PRO A 25 -27.80 4.92 -31.28
C PRO A 25 -27.45 5.91 -30.17
N ALA A 26 -28.42 6.60 -29.56
CA ALA A 26 -28.14 7.46 -28.41
C ALA A 26 -27.64 6.64 -27.20
N ILE A 27 -28.27 5.51 -26.91
CA ILE A 27 -27.85 4.61 -25.82
C ILE A 27 -26.43 4.13 -26.03
N VAL A 28 -26.08 3.66 -27.24
CA VAL A 28 -24.72 3.20 -27.56
C VAL A 28 -23.70 4.32 -27.37
N MET A 29 -24.02 5.53 -27.83
CA MET A 29 -23.14 6.70 -27.68
C MET A 29 -22.91 7.03 -26.20
N TRP A 30 -23.97 7.11 -25.39
CA TRP A 30 -23.86 7.40 -23.96
C TRP A 30 -23.13 6.30 -23.20
N THR A 31 -23.30 5.05 -23.60
CA THR A 31 -22.57 3.92 -23.01
C THR A 31 -21.07 4.04 -23.29
N PHE A 32 -20.70 4.39 -24.53
CA PHE A 32 -19.30 4.61 -24.90
C PHE A 32 -18.68 5.79 -24.13
N VAL A 33 -19.39 6.92 -24.05
CA VAL A 33 -18.95 8.10 -23.28
C VAL A 33 -18.74 7.76 -21.81
N SER A 34 -19.63 6.98 -21.21
CA SER A 34 -19.52 6.53 -19.82
C SER A 34 -18.24 5.70 -19.60
N VAL A 35 -17.95 4.75 -20.48
CA VAL A 35 -16.73 3.93 -20.39
C VAL A 35 -15.48 4.79 -20.50
N VAL A 36 -15.44 5.71 -21.48
CA VAL A 36 -14.31 6.63 -21.66
C VAL A 36 -14.12 7.51 -20.42
N ALA A 37 -15.20 8.02 -19.83
CA ALA A 37 -15.15 8.82 -18.62
C ALA A 37 -14.54 8.03 -17.45
N VAL A 38 -14.99 6.80 -17.21
CA VAL A 38 -14.45 5.94 -16.15
C VAL A 38 -12.95 5.67 -16.36
N VAL A 39 -12.54 5.31 -17.57
CA VAL A 39 -11.12 5.05 -17.89
C VAL A 39 -10.29 6.32 -17.68
N SER A 40 -10.79 7.48 -18.09
CA SER A 40 -10.08 8.76 -17.92
C SER A 40 -9.87 9.12 -16.44
N VAL A 41 -10.86 8.86 -15.58
CA VAL A 41 -10.74 9.07 -14.13
C VAL A 41 -9.72 8.11 -13.53
N MET A 42 -9.72 6.84 -13.93
CA MET A 42 -8.71 5.87 -13.47
C MET A 42 -7.29 6.29 -13.87
N LEU A 43 -7.10 6.74 -15.11
CA LEU A 43 -5.80 7.21 -15.58
C LEU A 43 -5.36 8.49 -14.87
N ALA A 44 -6.28 9.42 -14.62
CA ALA A 44 -5.99 10.63 -13.85
C ALA A 44 -5.59 10.30 -12.41
N ALA A 45 -6.32 9.39 -11.75
CA ALA A 45 -5.98 8.92 -10.40
C ALA A 45 -4.61 8.23 -10.37
N ALA A 46 -4.30 7.38 -11.34
CA ALA A 46 -3.00 6.74 -11.48
C ALA A 46 -1.88 7.77 -11.69
N ALA A 47 -2.09 8.76 -12.57
CA ALA A 47 -1.11 9.81 -12.82
C ALA A 47 -0.83 10.66 -11.57
N LEU A 48 -1.86 10.99 -10.78
CA LEU A 48 -1.70 11.67 -9.49
C LEU A 48 -0.92 10.81 -8.50
N PHE A 49 -1.23 9.51 -8.43
CA PHE A 49 -0.51 8.58 -7.56
C PHE A 49 0.97 8.50 -7.92
N TYR A 50 1.30 8.34 -9.20
CA TYR A 50 2.69 8.34 -9.67
C TYR A 50 3.43 9.65 -9.39
N GLN A 51 2.76 10.80 -9.46
CA GLN A 51 3.39 12.08 -9.12
C GLN A 51 3.67 12.20 -7.62
N VAL A 52 2.75 11.74 -6.77
CA VAL A 52 2.95 11.72 -5.32
C VAL A 52 4.05 10.74 -4.93
N GLU A 53 4.03 9.54 -5.50
CA GLU A 53 5.03 8.50 -5.24
C GLU A 53 6.42 8.96 -5.69
N ARG A 54 6.56 9.59 -6.86
CA ARG A 54 7.83 10.19 -7.30
C ARG A 54 8.35 11.27 -6.36
N LYS A 55 7.47 12.10 -5.79
CA LYS A 55 7.88 13.12 -4.81
C LYS A 55 8.37 12.47 -3.51
N PHE A 56 7.65 11.46 -3.02
CA PHE A 56 8.06 10.70 -1.83
C PHE A 56 9.35 9.92 -2.05
N GLU A 57 9.53 9.27 -3.19
CA GLU A 57 10.77 8.56 -3.51
C GLU A 57 11.95 9.53 -3.70
N ALA A 58 11.74 10.68 -4.34
CA ALA A 58 12.77 11.71 -4.45
C ALA A 58 13.20 12.25 -3.07
N GLU A 59 12.25 12.55 -2.17
CA GLU A 59 12.56 12.92 -0.79
C GLU A 59 13.25 11.80 -0.02
N ARG A 60 12.84 10.54 -0.23
CA ARG A 60 13.38 9.38 0.46
C ARG A 60 14.76 8.95 -0.08
N LEU A 61 15.10 9.27 -1.32
CA LEU A 61 16.45 9.13 -1.87
C LEU A 61 17.40 10.20 -1.32
N ILE A 62 16.87 11.37 -0.93
CA ILE A 62 17.65 12.47 -0.33
C ILE A 62 17.74 12.30 1.20
N ALA A 63 16.73 11.71 1.85
CA ALA A 63 16.80 11.32 3.26
C ALA A 63 17.67 10.07 3.40
N PRO A 64 18.79 10.12 4.14
CA PRO A 64 19.76 9.06 4.10
C PRO A 64 19.28 7.89 4.99
N LYS A 65 18.54 6.96 4.40
CA LYS A 65 18.08 5.75 5.11
C LYS A 65 19.22 4.79 5.48
N TYR A 66 20.43 5.02 4.95
CA TYR A 66 21.61 4.17 5.15
C TYR A 66 22.70 4.80 6.03
N THR A 67 22.72 6.12 6.27
CA THR A 67 23.73 6.70 7.16
C THR A 67 23.48 6.33 8.62
N ASP A 68 22.22 6.27 9.06
CA ASP A 68 21.91 5.89 10.44
C ASP A 68 22.27 4.44 10.73
N SER A 69 22.12 3.54 9.76
CA SER A 69 22.47 2.12 9.94
C SER A 69 23.98 1.91 9.98
N GLU A 70 24.76 2.57 9.12
CA GLU A 70 26.21 2.50 9.16
C GLU A 70 26.80 3.20 10.39
N ALA A 71 26.24 4.33 10.81
CA ALA A 71 26.63 5.02 12.03
C ALA A 71 26.39 4.13 13.27
N VAL A 72 25.20 3.52 13.38
CA VAL A 72 24.85 2.61 14.47
C VAL A 72 25.73 1.36 14.47
N VAL A 73 26.00 0.76 13.30
CA VAL A 73 26.91 -0.41 13.20
C VAL A 73 28.34 -0.02 13.55
N THR A 74 28.80 1.16 13.15
CA THR A 74 30.14 1.67 13.47
C THR A 74 30.26 1.98 14.96
N GLU A 75 29.24 2.57 15.56
CA GLU A 75 29.16 2.83 17.00
C GLU A 75 29.15 1.52 17.80
N GLN A 76 28.35 0.54 17.39
CA GLN A 76 28.33 -0.79 18.00
C GLN A 76 29.68 -1.51 17.87
N ARG A 77 30.35 -1.41 16.72
CA ARG A 77 31.71 -1.96 16.54
C ARG A 77 32.73 -1.26 17.43
N GLY A 78 32.62 0.06 17.59
CA GLY A 78 33.45 0.85 18.51
C GLY A 78 33.25 0.43 19.97
N LEU A 79 32.00 0.22 20.39
CA LEU A 79 31.68 -0.28 21.72
C LEU A 79 32.21 -1.71 21.93
N LEU A 80 32.04 -2.60 20.95
CA LEU A 80 32.54 -3.98 21.00
C LEU A 80 34.06 -4.07 21.01
N ALA A 81 34.77 -3.13 20.38
CA ALA A 81 36.23 -3.07 20.40
C ALA A 81 36.80 -2.86 21.82
N GLY A 82 36.01 -2.27 22.73
CA GLY A 82 36.37 -2.14 24.13
C GLY A 82 36.31 -3.46 24.92
N TYR A 83 35.56 -4.46 24.45
CA TYR A 83 35.41 -5.74 25.14
C TYR A 83 36.58 -6.69 24.82
N GLY A 84 37.15 -7.28 25.85
CA GLY A 84 38.21 -8.27 25.70
C GLY A 84 37.65 -9.60 25.21
N LYS A 85 38.36 -10.25 24.27
CA LYS A 85 38.03 -11.61 23.80
C LYS A 85 37.95 -12.58 24.99
N PRO A 86 37.05 -13.58 24.93
CA PRO A 86 36.91 -14.56 25.98
C PRO A 86 38.19 -15.39 26.11
N ALA A 87 38.48 -15.86 27.32
CA ALA A 87 39.69 -16.64 27.61
C ALA A 87 39.70 -18.02 26.93
N SER A 88 38.52 -18.52 26.58
CA SER A 88 38.30 -19.75 25.82
C SER A 88 36.91 -19.70 25.19
N GLU A 89 36.68 -20.53 24.18
CA GLU A 89 35.35 -20.69 23.58
C GLU A 89 34.32 -21.10 24.64
N GLY A 90 33.11 -20.52 24.58
CA GLY A 90 32.05 -20.73 25.58
C GLY A 90 32.13 -19.88 26.86
N LYS A 91 33.16 -19.04 27.04
CA LYS A 91 33.23 -18.08 28.16
C LYS A 91 32.72 -16.69 27.77
N PRO A 92 32.18 -15.91 28.72
CA PRO A 92 31.70 -14.55 28.44
C PRO A 92 32.84 -13.60 28.07
N TYR A 93 32.51 -12.58 27.27
CA TYR A 93 33.42 -11.49 26.95
C TYR A 93 33.78 -10.68 28.18
N ARG A 94 35.02 -10.18 28.23
CA ARG A 94 35.50 -9.37 29.36
C ARG A 94 35.04 -7.93 29.16
N ILE A 95 34.28 -7.41 30.12
CA ILE A 95 33.85 -6.02 30.15
C ILE A 95 34.97 -5.10 30.68
N PRO A 96 35.14 -3.87 30.14
CA PRO A 96 36.00 -2.86 30.74
C PRO A 96 35.61 -2.52 32.19
N ILE A 97 36.60 -2.23 33.04
CA ILE A 97 36.39 -1.93 34.46
C ILE A 97 35.48 -0.71 34.67
N GLU A 98 35.63 0.33 33.84
CA GLU A 98 34.79 1.54 33.94
C GLU A 98 33.31 1.25 33.64
N GLU A 99 33.02 0.39 32.65
CA GLU A 99 31.65 -0.02 32.33
C GLU A 99 31.07 -0.96 33.41
N ALA A 100 31.90 -1.84 33.97
CA ALA A 100 31.51 -2.67 35.12
C ALA A 100 31.12 -1.81 36.33
N LYS A 101 31.89 -0.76 36.64
CA LYS A 101 31.62 0.16 37.75
C LYS A 101 30.29 0.90 37.55
N LYS A 102 29.99 1.35 36.33
CA LYS A 102 28.70 1.99 35.99
C LYS A 102 27.54 1.03 36.23
N LEU A 103 27.66 -0.24 35.82
CA LEU A 103 26.62 -1.24 36.02
C LEU A 103 26.35 -1.49 37.51
N VAL A 104 27.40 -1.65 38.32
CA VAL A 104 27.27 -1.84 39.78
C VAL A 104 26.64 -0.63 40.44
N LEU A 105 27.05 0.59 40.08
CA LEU A 105 26.45 1.81 40.62
C LEU A 105 24.98 1.98 40.22
N ARG A 106 24.60 1.53 39.02
CA ARG A 106 23.19 1.52 38.59
C ARG A 106 22.38 0.54 39.42
N ASP A 107 22.91 -0.66 39.65
CA ASP A 107 22.25 -1.70 40.44
C ASP A 107 22.06 -1.27 41.91
N LEU A 108 23.09 -0.66 42.50
CA LEU A 108 23.04 -0.09 43.86
C LEU A 108 22.08 1.09 44.02
N ARG A 109 21.74 1.81 42.94
CA ARG A 109 20.74 2.89 42.95
C ARG A 109 19.33 2.40 42.66
N ALA A 110 19.20 1.21 42.09
CA ALA A 110 17.92 0.58 41.77
C ALA A 110 17.39 -0.29 42.92
N GLN A 111 18.24 -0.59 43.91
CA GLN A 111 17.89 -1.13 45.22
C GLN A 111 17.57 -0.01 46.20
#